data_AF-A0A522SKH6-F1
#
_entry.id   AF-A0A522SKH6-F1
#
_cell.length_a   1.000
_cell.length_b   1.000
_cell.length_c   1.000
_cell.angle_alpha   90.00
_cell.angle_beta   90.00
_cell.angle_gamma   90.00
#
_symmetry.space_group_name_H-M   'P 1'
#
loop_
_entity.id
_entity.type
_entity.pdbx_description
1 polymer ?
#
loop_
_entity_poly.entity_id
_entity_poly.type
_entity_poly.pdbx_seq_one_letter_code
_entity_poly.pdbx_strand_id
1 'polypeptide(L)'
;YESHGLKPRSSELPDFLPLFLEFLSILPLDEARSHLSDAAHIVRELSERLEKRGSPYAALLAAVAELAGDAAAAVPLVEDDNVKPDDLTALDAAWEEAAVIFGPGEALDGCSRDRLAIRLRAARRTPVAPA
;
A
#
# COMPACT_ATOMS: atom_id res chain seq x y z
N TYR A 1 -20.07 -9.13 -11.26
CA TYR A 1 -20.49 -8.27 -12.39
C TYR A 1 -20.98 -9.10 -13.58
N GLU A 2 -20.12 -9.80 -14.32
CA GLU A 2 -20.52 -10.51 -15.57
C GLU A 2 -21.58 -11.61 -15.38
N SER A 3 -21.51 -12.35 -14.26
CA SER A 3 -22.50 -13.37 -13.90
C SER A 3 -23.93 -12.82 -13.75
N HIS A 4 -24.05 -11.53 -13.48
CA HIS A 4 -25.32 -10.81 -13.36
C HIS A 4 -25.64 -9.98 -14.62
N GLY A 5 -24.95 -10.23 -15.72
CA GLY A 5 -25.17 -9.54 -17.01
C GLY A 5 -24.58 -8.14 -17.11
N LEU A 6 -23.86 -7.67 -16.08
CA LEU A 6 -23.20 -6.36 -16.09
C LEU A 6 -21.83 -6.45 -16.77
N LYS A 7 -21.64 -5.67 -17.84
CA LYS A 7 -20.37 -5.60 -18.60
C LYS A 7 -19.68 -4.27 -18.30
N PRO A 8 -18.61 -4.25 -17.49
CA PRO A 8 -17.83 -3.05 -17.25
C PRO A 8 -17.26 -2.51 -18.56
N ARG A 9 -17.10 -1.20 -18.67
CA ARG A 9 -16.30 -0.64 -19.77
C ARG A 9 -14.82 -0.94 -19.52
N SER A 10 -14.01 -0.99 -20.59
CA SER A 10 -12.58 -1.30 -20.48
C SER A 10 -11.78 -0.31 -19.62
N SER A 11 -12.34 0.86 -19.31
CA SER A 11 -11.75 1.89 -18.44
C SER A 11 -12.18 1.79 -16.97
N GLU A 12 -13.14 0.90 -16.64
CA GLU A 12 -13.67 0.76 -15.29
C GLU A 12 -13.03 -0.45 -14.63
N LEU A 13 -12.20 -0.17 -13.63
CA LEU A 13 -11.58 -1.21 -12.82
C LEU A 13 -12.62 -1.86 -11.89
N PRO A 14 -12.43 -3.12 -11.48
CA PRO A 14 -13.39 -3.84 -10.63
C PRO A 14 -13.61 -3.22 -9.24
N ASP A 15 -12.69 -2.36 -8.78
CA ASP A 15 -12.74 -1.57 -7.54
C ASP A 15 -13.36 -0.17 -7.71
N PHE A 16 -13.84 0.17 -8.90
CA PHE A 16 -14.47 1.46 -9.15
C PHE A 16 -15.83 1.55 -8.43
N LEU A 17 -15.89 2.34 -7.35
CA LEU A 17 -17.08 2.45 -6.50
C LEU A 17 -18.40 2.73 -7.26
N PRO A 18 -18.45 3.61 -8.27
CA PRO A 18 -19.68 3.80 -9.06
C PRO A 18 -20.14 2.53 -9.79
N LEU A 19 -19.22 1.74 -10.35
CA LEU A 19 -19.55 0.46 -11.01
C LEU A 19 -20.09 -0.53 -9.97
N PHE A 20 -19.51 -0.54 -8.77
CA PHE A 20 -20.01 -1.36 -7.66
C PHE A 20 -21.44 -0.96 -7.28
N LEU A 21 -21.73 0.33 -7.12
CA LEU A 21 -23.08 0.81 -6.80
C LEU A 21 -24.09 0.53 -7.92
N GLU A 22 -23.68 0.63 -9.19
CA GLU A 22 -24.50 0.23 -10.34
C GLU A 22 -24.86 -1.26 -10.28
N PHE A 23 -23.87 -2.11 -9.96
CA PHE A 23 -24.11 -3.53 -9.73
C PHE A 23 -25.07 -3.80 -8.56
N LEU A 24 -24.93 -3.08 -7.44
CA LEU A 24 -25.86 -3.23 -6.33
C LEU A 24 -27.30 -2.85 -6.72
N SER A 25 -27.47 -1.92 -7.65
CA SER A 25 -28.80 -1.46 -8.10
C SER A 25 -29.61 -2.52 -8.86
N ILE A 26 -28.95 -3.54 -9.41
CA ILE A 26 -29.60 -4.63 -10.16
C ILE A 26 -29.83 -5.90 -9.33
N LEU A 27 -29.34 -5.93 -8.09
CA LEU A 27 -29.50 -7.05 -7.17
C LEU A 27 -30.80 -6.95 -6.34
N PRO A 28 -31.32 -8.06 -5.81
CA PRO A 28 -32.31 -8.03 -4.74
C PRO A 28 -31.81 -7.19 -3.55
N LEU A 29 -32.72 -6.45 -2.91
CA LEU A 29 -32.38 -5.47 -1.87
C LEU A 29 -31.55 -6.07 -0.72
N ASP A 30 -31.86 -7.27 -0.29
CA ASP A 30 -31.17 -7.92 0.83
C ASP A 30 -29.73 -8.30 0.47
N GLU A 31 -29.51 -8.78 -0.76
CA GLU A 31 -28.18 -9.10 -1.29
C GLU A 31 -27.36 -7.82 -1.50
N ALA A 32 -27.98 -6.78 -2.08
CA ALA A 32 -27.36 -5.48 -2.27
C ALA A 32 -26.89 -4.88 -0.93
N ARG A 33 -27.71 -4.96 0.11
CA ARG A 33 -27.37 -4.50 1.47
C ARG A 33 -26.24 -5.32 2.09
N SER A 34 -26.24 -6.64 1.92
CA SER A 34 -25.16 -7.50 2.40
C SER A 34 -23.82 -7.10 1.78
N HIS A 35 -23.77 -6.94 0.45
CA HIS A 35 -22.55 -6.51 -0.23
C HIS A 35 -22.12 -5.10 0.15
N LEU A 36 -23.08 -4.17 0.30
CA LEU A 36 -22.75 -2.81 0.73
C LEU A 36 -22.20 -2.78 2.16
N SER A 37 -22.74 -3.61 3.05
CA SER A 37 -22.25 -3.78 4.42
C SER A 37 -20.81 -4.26 4.46
N ASP A 38 -20.41 -5.19 3.59
CA ASP A 38 -19.02 -5.67 3.50
C ASP A 38 -18.04 -4.52 3.16
N ALA A 39 -18.49 -3.59 2.31
CA ALA A 39 -17.69 -2.43 1.89
C ALA A 39 -17.83 -1.20 2.82
N ALA A 40 -18.70 -1.23 3.83
CA ALA A 40 -19.08 -0.04 4.61
C ALA A 40 -17.90 0.65 5.28
N HIS A 41 -16.96 -0.12 5.85
CA HIS A 41 -15.76 0.41 6.52
C HIS A 41 -14.87 1.22 5.56
N ILE A 42 -14.70 0.76 4.31
CA ILE A 42 -13.92 1.45 3.28
C ILE A 42 -14.61 2.76 2.90
N VAL A 43 -15.92 2.72 2.67
CA VAL A 43 -16.72 3.90 2.29
C VAL A 43 -16.71 4.95 3.42
N ARG A 44 -16.80 4.52 4.68
CA ARG A 44 -16.72 5.40 5.86
C ARG A 44 -15.36 6.08 5.97
N GLU A 45 -14.26 5.34 5.85
CA GLU A 45 -12.91 5.91 5.85
C GLU A 45 -12.71 6.91 4.69
N LEU A 46 -13.17 6.57 3.49
CA LEU A 46 -13.11 7.48 2.34
C LEU A 46 -13.87 8.78 2.62
N SER A 47 -15.05 8.69 3.24
CA SER A 47 -15.80 9.86 3.68
C SER A 47 -14.98 10.72 4.66
N GLU A 48 -14.40 10.13 5.69
CA GLU A 48 -13.60 10.84 6.70
C GLU A 48 -12.35 11.50 6.10
N ARG A 49 -11.66 10.82 5.18
CA ARG A 49 -10.50 11.40 4.47
C ARG A 49 -10.90 12.55 3.56
N LEU A 50 -12.01 12.42 2.85
CA LEU A 50 -12.54 13.49 2.01
C LEU A 50 -12.99 14.69 2.85
N GLU A 51 -13.55 14.46 4.03
CA GLU A 51 -13.93 15.51 4.98
C GLU A 51 -12.70 16.27 5.48
N LYS A 52 -11.63 15.57 5.90
CA LYS A 52 -10.34 16.18 6.26
C LYS A 52 -9.74 17.03 5.13
N ARG A 53 -10.02 16.66 3.88
CA ARG A 53 -9.56 17.36 2.67
C ARG A 53 -10.55 18.45 2.18
N GLY A 54 -11.68 18.65 2.87
CA GLY A 54 -12.68 19.68 2.52
C GLY A 54 -13.45 19.38 1.23
N SER A 55 -13.53 18.12 0.81
CA SER A 55 -14.22 17.74 -0.42
C SER A 55 -15.74 17.67 -0.21
N PRO A 56 -16.55 18.24 -1.13
CA PRO A 56 -18.01 18.15 -1.03
C PRO A 56 -18.54 16.73 -1.19
N TYR A 57 -17.74 15.81 -1.74
CA TYR A 57 -18.11 14.42 -1.92
C TYR A 57 -18.09 13.60 -0.62
N ALA A 58 -17.54 14.16 0.48
CA ALA A 58 -17.57 13.52 1.80
C ALA A 58 -19.01 13.20 2.22
N ALA A 59 -19.93 14.16 2.11
CA ALA A 59 -21.33 13.97 2.48
C ALA A 59 -22.03 12.87 1.67
N LEU A 60 -21.66 12.69 0.40
CA LEU A 60 -22.20 11.63 -0.45
C LEU A 60 -21.72 10.25 0.02
N LEU A 61 -20.43 10.10 0.32
CA LEU A 61 -19.90 8.83 0.83
C LEU A 61 -20.41 8.52 2.24
N ALA A 62 -20.58 9.53 3.09
CA ALA A 62 -21.22 9.38 4.40
C ALA A 62 -22.63 8.78 4.24
N ALA A 63 -23.44 9.32 3.34
CA ALA A 63 -24.79 8.80 3.08
C ALA A 63 -24.78 7.34 2.57
N VAL A 64 -23.82 6.98 1.72
CA VAL A 64 -23.66 5.59 1.26
C VAL A 64 -23.25 4.66 2.41
N ALA A 65 -22.37 5.12 3.31
CA ALA A 65 -21.97 4.35 4.49
C ALA A 65 -23.15 4.13 5.45
N GLU A 66 -24.01 5.14 5.64
CA GLU A 66 -25.23 5.02 6.44
C GLU A 66 -26.21 4.00 5.85
N LEU A 67 -26.34 3.94 4.52
CA LEU A 67 -27.16 2.93 3.84
C LEU A 67 -26.65 1.50 4.03
N ALA A 68 -25.35 1.35 4.27
CA ALA A 68 -24.70 0.06 4.53
C ALA A 68 -25.00 -0.49 5.93
N GLY A 69 -25.36 0.38 6.88
CA GLY A 69 -25.54 0.03 8.29
C GLY A 69 -24.23 -0.17 9.05
N ASP A 70 -24.33 -0.65 10.28
CA ASP A 70 -23.23 -0.63 11.27
C ASP A 70 -22.41 -1.93 11.35
N ALA A 71 -22.57 -2.85 10.40
CA ALA A 71 -22.08 -4.22 10.55
C ALA A 71 -20.62 -4.46 10.09
N ALA A 72 -19.88 -3.45 9.64
CA ALA A 72 -18.50 -3.67 9.22
C ALA A 72 -17.53 -3.67 10.40
N ALA A 73 -16.86 -4.81 10.61
CA ALA A 73 -15.67 -4.87 11.44
C ALA A 73 -14.62 -3.88 10.89
N ALA A 74 -14.07 -3.04 11.76
CA ALA A 74 -13.00 -2.13 11.38
C ALA A 74 -11.79 -2.94 10.92
N VAL A 75 -11.56 -2.99 9.60
CA VAL A 75 -10.31 -3.48 9.04
C VAL A 75 -9.29 -2.36 9.21
N PRO A 76 -8.11 -2.62 9.79
CA PRO A 76 -7.05 -1.61 9.86
C PRO A 76 -6.62 -1.24 8.44
N LEU A 77 -7.00 -0.04 8.02
CA LEU A 77 -6.61 0.53 6.74
C LEU A 77 -5.22 1.17 6.87
N VAL A 78 -4.53 1.28 5.74
CA VAL A 78 -3.21 1.92 5.66
C VAL A 78 -3.31 3.35 6.16
N GLU A 79 -2.39 3.77 7.03
CA GLU A 79 -2.32 5.15 7.54
C GLU A 79 -2.25 6.14 6.37
N ASP A 80 -2.91 7.30 6.52
CA ASP A 80 -2.83 8.38 5.53
C ASP A 80 -1.40 8.97 5.58
N ASP A 81 -0.67 8.87 4.47
CA ASP A 81 0.66 9.47 4.30
C ASP A 81 0.62 11.01 4.29
N ASN A 82 -0.59 11.60 4.31
CA ASN A 82 -0.88 13.02 4.23
C ASN A 82 -0.30 13.69 2.98
N VAL A 83 0.06 12.91 1.95
CA VAL A 83 0.49 13.46 0.67
C VAL A 83 -0.76 13.96 -0.06
N LYS A 84 -0.67 15.16 -0.62
CA LYS A 84 -1.76 15.69 -1.43
C LYS A 84 -1.68 15.10 -2.84
N PRO A 85 -2.79 14.60 -3.42
CA PRO A 85 -2.78 13.98 -4.73
C PRO A 85 -2.33 14.90 -5.88
N ASP A 86 -2.43 16.21 -5.69
CA ASP A 86 -2.02 17.24 -6.65
C ASP A 86 -0.57 17.70 -6.48
N ASP A 87 0.12 17.27 -5.42
CA ASP A 87 1.54 17.53 -5.19
C ASP A 87 2.39 16.41 -5.80
N LEU A 88 2.59 16.51 -7.12
CA LEU A 88 3.37 15.52 -7.88
C LEU A 88 4.81 15.36 -7.35
N THR A 89 5.41 16.44 -6.84
CA THR A 89 6.76 16.40 -6.28
C THR A 89 6.84 15.61 -4.98
N ALA A 90 5.85 15.76 -4.11
CA ALA A 90 5.76 14.97 -2.89
C ALA A 90 5.45 13.50 -3.19
N LEU A 91 4.61 13.23 -4.20
CA LEU A 91 4.32 11.87 -4.66
C LEU A 91 5.58 11.17 -5.20
N ASP A 92 6.35 11.84 -6.07
CA ASP A 92 7.61 11.29 -6.59
C ASP A 92 8.57 10.95 -5.45
N ALA A 93 8.73 11.84 -4.47
CA ALA A 93 9.61 11.61 -3.32
C ALA A 93 9.15 10.46 -2.41
N ALA A 94 7.84 10.33 -2.20
CA ALA A 94 7.28 9.25 -1.37
C ALA A 94 7.39 7.87 -2.04
N TRP A 95 7.47 7.83 -3.38
CA TRP A 95 7.52 6.60 -4.17
C TRP A 95 8.93 6.28 -4.72
N GLU A 96 9.94 7.11 -4.42
CA GLU A 96 11.33 6.80 -4.76
C GLU A 96 11.82 5.58 -3.96
N GLU A 97 12.08 4.48 -4.67
CA GLU A 97 12.75 3.32 -4.10
C GLU A 97 14.22 3.61 -3.81
N ALA A 98 14.75 3.03 -2.74
CA ALA A 98 16.18 3.10 -2.44
C ALA A 98 16.98 2.52 -3.61
N ALA A 99 17.94 3.31 -4.13
CA ALA A 99 18.78 2.89 -5.24
C ALA A 99 19.41 1.53 -4.95
N VAL A 100 19.10 0.54 -5.79
CA VAL A 100 19.71 -0.79 -5.68
C VAL A 100 21.15 -0.69 -6.16
N ILE A 101 22.09 -0.63 -5.22
CA ILE A 101 23.52 -0.58 -5.52
C ILE A 101 23.99 -1.99 -5.88
N PHE A 102 24.15 -2.27 -7.17
CA PHE A 102 24.84 -3.46 -7.64
C PHE A 102 26.35 -3.22 -7.66
N GLY A 103 27.08 -3.72 -6.65
CA GLY A 103 28.54 -3.62 -6.57
C GLY A 103 29.09 -4.19 -5.26
N PRO A 104 30.42 -4.46 -5.15
CA PRO A 104 31.02 -4.99 -3.93
C PRO A 104 31.10 -3.88 -2.88
N GLY A 105 30.01 -3.71 -2.11
CA GLY A 105 29.85 -2.59 -1.21
C GLY A 105 28.73 -2.73 -0.18
N GLU A 106 28.65 -3.86 0.52
CA GLU A 106 28.57 -3.78 1.98
C GLU A 106 29.96 -4.11 2.52
N ALA A 107 30.63 -3.10 3.08
CA ALA A 107 31.82 -3.34 3.87
C ALA A 107 31.38 -4.15 5.10
N LEU A 108 31.70 -5.44 5.11
CA LEU A 108 31.98 -6.32 6.25
C LEU A 108 31.62 -7.79 5.88
N ASP A 109 32.35 -8.41 4.95
CA ASP A 109 33.15 -9.60 5.30
C ASP A 109 33.99 -10.09 4.12
N GLY A 110 35.24 -10.47 4.40
CA GLY A 110 36.06 -11.22 3.45
C GLY A 110 37.45 -10.65 3.18
N CYS A 111 37.56 -9.47 2.55
CA CYS A 111 38.83 -8.90 2.09
C CYS A 111 38.99 -7.40 2.42
N SER A 112 38.94 -7.04 3.70
CA SER A 112 39.36 -5.70 4.13
C SER A 112 40.88 -5.55 4.03
N ARG A 113 41.34 -4.32 3.75
CA ARG A 113 42.77 -3.97 3.74
C ARG A 113 43.48 -4.41 5.02
N ASP A 114 42.77 -4.36 6.14
CA ASP A 114 43.27 -4.75 7.45
C ASP A 114 43.50 -6.27 7.54
N ARG A 115 42.63 -7.10 6.95
CA ARG A 115 42.84 -8.55 6.89
C ARG A 115 44.03 -8.93 6.02
N LEU A 116 44.24 -8.21 4.91
CA LEU A 116 45.43 -8.37 4.07
C LEU A 116 46.70 -8.00 4.84
N ALA A 117 46.68 -6.86 5.57
CA ALA A 117 47.80 -6.42 6.39
C ALA A 117 48.14 -7.42 7.51
N ILE A 118 47.12 -8.00 8.15
CA ILE A 118 47.31 -9.05 9.18
C ILE A 118 47.94 -10.31 8.57
N ARG A 119 47.45 -10.78 7.41
CA ARG A 119 48.05 -11.95 6.72
C ARG A 119 49.51 -11.71 6.31
N LEU A 120 49.81 -10.52 5.80
CA LEU A 120 51.19 -10.12 5.44
C LEU A 120 52.14 -10.12 6.65
N ARG A 121 51.68 -9.65 7.82
CA ARG A 121 52.48 -9.70 9.04
C ARG A 121 52.69 -11.14 9.53
N ALA A 122 51.66 -11.97 9.48
CA ALA A 122 51.75 -13.38 9.87
C ALA A 122 52.76 -14.14 8.99
N ALA A 123 52.73 -13.92 7.68
CA ALA A 123 53.66 -14.55 6.74
C ALA A 123 55.14 -14.14 6.95
N ARG A 124 55.40 -12.99 7.59
CA ARG A 124 56.75 -12.48 7.84
C ARG A 124 57.33 -12.93 9.19
N ARG A 125 56.60 -13.69 10.00
CA ARG A 125 57.14 -14.26 11.24
C ARG A 125 57.97 -15.50 10.91
N THR A 126 59.22 -15.51 11.34
CA THR A 126 60.05 -16.73 11.33
C THR A 126 59.54 -17.68 12.42
N PRO A 127 59.36 -18.98 12.13
CA PRO A 127 58.94 -19.94 13.14
C PRO A 127 60.07 -20.12 14.16
N VAL A 128 59.73 -20.05 15.45
CA VAL A 128 60.63 -20.51 16.52
C VAL A 128 60.66 -22.03 16.46
N ALA A 129 61.86 -22.61 16.33
CA ALA A 129 62.03 -24.06 16.28
C ALA A 129 61.63 -24.70 17.63
N PRO A 130 60.93 -25.85 17.64
CA PRO A 130 60.62 -26.57 18.87
C PRO A 130 61.90 -27.15 19.49
N ALA A 131 61.92 -27.20 20.83
CA ALA A 131 63.04 -27.70 21.64
C ALA A 131 63.23 -29.23 21.55
#